data_AF-A0A4V2ASX0-F1
#
_entry.id   AF-A0A4V2ASX0-F1
#
_cell.length_a   1.000
_cell.length_b   1.000
_cell.length_c   1.000
_cell.angle_alpha   90.00
_cell.angle_beta   90.00
_cell.angle_gamma   90.00
#
_symmetry.space_group_name_H-M   'P 1'
#
loop_
_entity.id
_entity.type
_entity.pdbx_description
1 polymer ?
#
loop_
_entity_poly.entity_id
_entity_poly.type
_entity_poly.pdbx_seq_one_letter_code
_entity_poly.pdbx_strand_id
1 'polypeptide(L)'
;MRNNRESAPDTGASAKPLLARKSEQQGKAVVWVKKDSTITRRSIETGLNDNANVQVLSGLSEGETIVSGIIQPGDEKSGTGAAARSPFMPARRGGGGGNRGGGRQ
;
A
#
# COMPACT_ATOMS: atom_id res chain seq x y z
N MET A 1 -48.29 -22.76 50.93
CA MET A 1 -46.88 -22.83 51.37
C MET A 1 -46.08 -23.34 50.17
N ARG A 2 -45.34 -22.46 49.48
CA ARG A 2 -43.85 -22.43 49.39
C ARG A 2 -43.25 -23.75 48.83
N ASN A 3 -42.89 -23.77 47.54
CA ASN A 3 -41.50 -23.77 46.99
C ASN A 3 -40.91 -25.20 46.86
N ASN A 4 -39.98 -25.57 45.97
CA ASN A 4 -39.41 -25.13 44.68
C ASN A 4 -38.28 -26.17 44.39
N ARG A 5 -37.92 -26.34 43.10
CA ARG A 5 -36.74 -27.07 42.55
C ARG A 5 -36.84 -28.61 42.49
N GLU A 6 -36.47 -29.30 41.41
CA GLU A 6 -35.21 -29.15 40.67
C GLU A 6 -35.29 -29.71 39.23
N SER A 7 -34.69 -28.96 38.31
CA SER A 7 -33.97 -29.37 37.09
C SER A 7 -34.67 -30.12 35.97
N ALA A 8 -35.22 -29.34 35.03
CA ALA A 8 -35.18 -29.72 33.62
C ALA A 8 -33.71 -29.89 33.18
N PRO A 9 -33.35 -30.92 32.39
CA PRO A 9 -32.03 -30.96 31.76
C PRO A 9 -31.96 -29.84 30.73
N ASP A 10 -31.26 -28.79 31.12
CA ASP A 10 -30.59 -27.88 30.22
C ASP A 10 -29.69 -28.69 29.29
N THR A 11 -30.14 -28.87 28.06
CA THR A 11 -29.20 -29.07 26.96
C THR A 11 -29.62 -28.07 25.91
N GLY A 12 -29.42 -26.79 26.25
CA GLY A 12 -29.13 -25.77 25.26
C GLY A 12 -28.07 -26.33 24.33
N ALA A 13 -28.51 -26.79 23.16
CA ALA A 13 -27.66 -27.03 22.03
C ALA A 13 -26.91 -25.72 21.81
N SER A 14 -25.68 -25.67 22.32
CA SER A 14 -24.67 -24.69 21.94
C SER A 14 -24.47 -24.87 20.44
N ALA A 15 -25.36 -24.27 19.67
CA ALA A 15 -25.08 -23.83 18.33
C ALA A 15 -23.98 -22.78 18.49
N LYS A 16 -22.73 -23.27 18.63
CA LYS A 16 -21.54 -22.49 18.35
C LYS A 16 -21.84 -21.85 17.01
N PRO A 17 -22.05 -20.53 16.93
CA PRO A 17 -22.47 -19.94 15.68
C PRO A 17 -21.37 -20.30 14.68
N LEU A 18 -21.73 -21.04 13.63
CA LEU A 18 -20.87 -21.32 12.49
C LEU A 18 -20.69 -20.04 11.63
N LEU A 19 -20.67 -18.89 12.31
CA LEU A 19 -20.42 -17.55 11.81
C LEU A 19 -19.00 -17.09 12.20
N ALA A 20 -18.12 -18.03 12.57
CA ALA A 20 -16.71 -17.90 12.27
C ALA A 20 -16.54 -17.89 10.74
N ARG A 21 -17.07 -16.83 10.10
CA ARG A 21 -16.55 -16.34 8.84
C ARG A 21 -15.06 -16.34 9.07
N LYS A 22 -14.32 -17.19 8.35
CA LYS A 22 -12.89 -16.98 8.17
C LYS A 22 -12.78 -15.54 7.69
N SER A 23 -12.54 -14.61 8.60
CA SER A 23 -12.16 -13.26 8.26
C SER A 23 -10.96 -13.46 7.36
N GLU A 24 -11.15 -13.03 6.13
CA GLU A 24 -10.41 -13.37 4.94
C GLU A 24 -8.95 -12.95 5.07
N GLN A 25 -8.14 -13.67 5.85
CA GLN A 25 -6.74 -13.34 6.18
C GLN A 25 -6.52 -11.85 6.49
N GLN A 26 -7.53 -11.15 7.01
CA GLN A 26 -7.41 -9.73 7.30
C GLN A 26 -6.48 -9.60 8.51
N GLY A 27 -5.32 -8.99 8.27
CA GLY A 27 -4.34 -8.71 9.30
C GLY A 27 -3.14 -9.64 9.37
N LYS A 28 -2.86 -10.46 8.34
CA LYS A 28 -1.55 -11.12 8.21
C LYS A 28 -0.86 -10.71 6.92
N ALA A 29 0.35 -10.16 7.03
CA ALA A 29 1.18 -9.81 5.90
C ALA A 29 2.57 -10.42 6.04
N VAL A 30 3.32 -10.43 4.94
CA VAL A 30 4.70 -10.89 4.92
C VAL A 30 5.56 -9.77 4.38
N VAL A 31 6.61 -9.44 5.12
CA VAL A 31 7.60 -8.45 4.74
C VAL A 31 8.98 -9.07 4.70
N TRP A 32 9.87 -8.43 3.97
CA TRP A 32 11.27 -8.80 3.89
C TRP A 32 12.09 -7.79 4.67
N VAL A 33 12.75 -8.25 5.74
CA VAL A 33 13.59 -7.41 6.60
C VAL A 33 15.04 -7.61 6.21
N LYS A 34 15.75 -6.52 5.96
CA LYS A 34 17.18 -6.52 5.72
C LYS A 34 17.90 -6.43 7.06
N LYS A 35 18.69 -7.45 7.38
CA LYS A 35 19.60 -7.46 8.53
C LYS A 35 21.01 -7.62 8.01
N ASP A 36 21.80 -6.56 8.13
CA ASP A 36 23.15 -6.47 7.59
C ASP A 36 23.17 -6.76 6.07
N SER A 37 23.70 -7.94 5.68
CA SER A 37 23.79 -8.41 4.29
C SER A 37 22.76 -9.48 3.94
N THR A 38 21.86 -9.83 4.86
CA THR A 38 20.90 -10.92 4.67
C THR A 38 19.47 -10.38 4.67
N ILE A 39 18.63 -10.93 3.79
CA ILE A 39 17.20 -10.62 3.74
C ILE A 39 16.44 -11.80 4.35
N THR A 40 15.62 -11.53 5.36
CA THR A 40 14.82 -12.56 6.05
C THR A 40 13.33 -12.29 5.85
N ARG A 41 12.59 -13.34 5.49
CA ARG A 41 11.13 -13.30 5.42
C ARG A 41 10.55 -13.24 6.83
N ARG A 42 9.66 -12.28 7.10
CA ARG A 42 8.97 -12.18 8.38
C ARG A 42 7.47 -12.02 8.17
N SER A 43 6.70 -12.82 8.90
CA SER A 43 5.25 -12.66 8.99
C SER A 43 4.93 -11.61 10.04
N ILE A 44 4.05 -10.67 9.70
CA ILE A 44 3.63 -9.56 10.55
C ILE A 44 2.11 -9.55 10.66
N GLU A 45 1.62 -8.95 11.75
CA GLU A 45 0.20 -8.68 11.88
C GLU A 45 -0.08 -7.24 11.52
N THR A 46 -1.07 -7.06 10.65
CA THR A 46 -1.49 -5.75 10.17
C THR A 46 -2.90 -5.43 10.65
N GLY A 47 -3.18 -4.14 10.81
CA GLY A 47 -4.48 -3.64 11.23
C GLY A 47 -5.16 -2.90 10.09
N LEU A 48 -5.39 -1.61 10.31
CA LEU A 48 -5.98 -0.71 9.33
C LEU A 48 -5.06 -0.55 8.12
N ASN A 49 -5.65 -0.52 6.93
CA ASN A 49 -4.96 -0.23 5.68
C ASN A 49 -5.72 0.91 4.99
N ASP A 50 -5.03 1.99 4.67
CA ASP A 50 -5.52 3.06 3.82
C ASP A 50 -4.91 2.94 2.41
N ASN A 51 -5.26 3.82 1.47
CA ASN A 51 -4.78 3.67 0.09
C ASN A 51 -3.25 3.90 -0.07
N ALA A 52 -2.57 4.37 0.98
CA ALA A 52 -1.15 4.71 0.98
C ALA A 52 -0.33 3.96 2.05
N ASN A 53 -0.93 3.62 3.19
CA ASN A 53 -0.25 3.11 4.38
C ASN A 53 -1.02 1.95 5.02
N VAL A 54 -0.25 1.01 5.58
CA VAL A 54 -0.76 -0.11 6.38
C VAL A 54 -0.25 0.02 7.81
N GLN A 55 -1.14 -0.13 8.79
CA GLN A 55 -0.77 -0.20 10.20
C GLN A 55 -0.19 -1.58 10.53
N VAL A 56 1.00 -1.59 11.14
CA VAL A 56 1.62 -2.82 11.68
C VAL A 56 1.33 -2.89 13.17
N LEU A 57 0.71 -3.99 13.61
CA LEU A 57 0.36 -4.23 15.00
C LEU A 57 1.43 -5.05 15.73
N SER A 58 2.05 -6.00 15.04
CA SER A 58 3.08 -6.86 15.60
C SER A 58 4.02 -7.44 14.54
N GLY A 59 5.22 -7.86 14.96
CA GLY A 59 6.19 -8.56 14.11
C GLY A 59 7.28 -7.68 13.47
N LEU A 60 7.28 -6.36 13.72
CA LEU A 60 8.40 -5.47 13.38
C LEU A 60 8.71 -4.58 14.58
N SER A 61 9.97 -4.16 14.70
CA SER A 61 10.40 -3.16 15.68
C SER A 61 10.77 -1.85 14.99
N GLU A 62 10.67 -0.75 15.73
CA GLU A 62 11.14 0.55 15.25
C GLU A 62 12.64 0.49 14.92
N GLY A 63 13.04 1.15 13.83
CA GLY A 63 14.42 1.16 13.35
C GLY A 63 14.83 -0.02 12.47
N GLU A 64 13.96 -1.02 12.25
CA GLU A 64 14.25 -2.10 11.30
C GLU A 64 14.16 -1.61 9.85
N THR A 65 15.09 -2.08 9.00
CA THR A 65 15.09 -1.77 7.57
C THR A 65 14.30 -2.82 6.80
N ILE A 66 13.26 -2.39 6.09
CA ILE A 66 12.44 -3.25 5.24
C ILE A 66 12.75 -3.02 3.76
N VAL A 67 12.55 -4.05 2.95
CA VAL A 67 12.67 -3.96 1.49
C VAL A 67 11.33 -3.50 0.91
N SER A 68 11.30 -2.31 0.30
CA SER A 68 10.09 -1.74 -0.33
C SER A 68 9.94 -2.08 -1.81
N GLY A 69 11.00 -2.57 -2.46
CA GLY A 69 10.99 -2.95 -3.87
C GLY A 69 12.34 -3.49 -4.33
N ILE A 70 12.37 -3.98 -5.56
CA ILE A 70 13.59 -4.45 -6.24
C ILE A 70 13.84 -3.48 -7.39
N ILE A 71 15.04 -2.93 -7.47
CA ILE A 71 15.46 -2.07 -8.59
C ILE A 71 16.10 -3.00 -9.62
N GLN A 72 15.53 -3.09 -10.83
CA GLN A 72 16.22 -3.75 -11.93
C GLN A 72 17.23 -2.78 -12.56
N PRO A 73 18.43 -3.26 -12.95
CA PRO A 73 19.38 -2.42 -13.67
C PRO A 73 18.76 -1.96 -14.99
N GLY A 74 18.43 -0.67 -15.08
CA GLY A 74 17.64 -0.06 -16.17
C GLY A 74 16.48 0.81 -15.70
N ASP A 75 16.00 0.63 -14.46
CA ASP A 75 14.95 1.46 -13.83
C ASP A 75 15.48 2.72 -13.14
N GLU A 76 16.72 3.12 -13.46
CA GLU A 76 17.26 4.43 -13.12
C GLU A 76 16.24 5.47 -13.59
N LYS A 77 15.55 6.15 -12.66
CA LYS A 77 14.65 7.25 -12.99
C LYS A 77 15.47 8.27 -13.78
N SER A 78 15.32 8.24 -15.10
CA SER A 78 15.95 9.18 -16.02
C SER A 78 15.36 10.57 -15.75
N GLY A 79 15.88 11.22 -14.72
CA GLY A 79 15.65 12.62 -14.41
C GLY A 79 16.48 13.52 -15.33
N THR A 80 16.54 13.22 -16.63
CA THR A 80 16.98 14.19 -17.63
C THR A 80 15.71 14.91 -18.09
N GLY A 81 15.46 16.07 -17.51
CA GLY A 81 14.38 16.97 -17.91
C GLY A 81 14.56 17.43 -19.36
N ALA A 82 14.16 16.61 -20.32
CA ALA A 82 13.59 17.14 -21.54
C ALA A 82 12.31 17.85 -21.10
N ALA A 83 12.24 19.16 -21.29
CA ALA A 83 11.07 19.96 -20.98
C ALA A 83 9.85 19.35 -21.67
N ALA A 84 9.11 18.51 -20.93
CA ALA A 84 7.95 17.82 -21.42
C ALA A 84 6.92 18.89 -21.75
N ARG A 85 6.75 19.19 -23.04
CA ARG A 85 5.64 20.00 -23.51
C ARG A 85 4.37 19.31 -23.02
N SER A 86 3.65 19.98 -22.12
CA SER A 86 2.40 19.45 -21.58
C SER A 86 1.47 19.08 -22.74
N PRO A 87 0.89 17.87 -22.76
CA PRO A 87 -0.03 17.44 -23.82
C PRO A 87 -1.33 18.26 -23.85
N PHE A 88 -1.53 19.11 -22.84
CA PHE A 88 -2.65 20.05 -22.75
C PHE A 88 -2.25 21.49 -23.05
N MET A 89 -0.97 21.77 -23.34
CA MET A 89 -0.57 23.06 -23.88
C MET A 89 -0.67 23.02 -25.41
N PRO A 90 -1.64 23.72 -26.03
CA PRO A 90 -1.61 23.92 -27.47
C PRO A 90 -0.33 24.66 -27.86
N ALA A 91 0.31 24.22 -28.94
CA ALA A 91 1.48 24.92 -29.47
C ALA A 91 1.08 26.37 -29.81
N ARG A 92 1.80 27.35 -29.27
CA ARG A 92 1.60 28.77 -29.61
C ARG A 92 1.77 28.93 -31.12
N ARG A 93 0.65 29.05 -31.84
CA ARG A 93 0.61 29.51 -33.23
C ARG A 93 0.67 31.03 -33.18
N GLY A 94 1.85 31.61 -33.38
CA GLY A 94 2.01 33.05 -33.59
C GLY A 94 3.04 33.69 -32.66
N GLY A 95 4.15 34.14 -33.26
CA GLY A 95 5.19 34.92 -32.57
C GLY A 95 6.48 35.02 -33.37
N GLY A 96 6.39 35.35 -34.67
CA GLY A 96 7.55 35.53 -35.55
C GLY A 96 7.23 36.48 -36.70
N GLY A 97 6.52 37.57 -36.39
CA GLY A 97 6.33 38.69 -37.30
C GLY A 97 7.52 39.62 -37.24
N GLY A 98 8.11 39.91 -38.40
CA GLY A 98 8.82 41.17 -38.65
C GLY A 98 10.28 41.26 -38.22
N ASN A 99 11.18 40.51 -38.88
CA ASN A 99 12.52 41.03 -39.12
C ASN A 99 13.09 40.50 -40.45
N ARG A 100 12.59 41.01 -41.58
CA ARG A 100 13.33 41.05 -42.84
C ARG A 100 13.68 42.50 -43.12
N GLY A 101 14.58 43.03 -42.29
CA GLY A 101 15.33 44.23 -42.64
C GLY A 101 16.36 43.90 -43.71
N GLY A 102 16.56 44.83 -44.65
CA GLY A 102 17.78 44.93 -45.43
C GLY A 102 17.59 44.74 -46.94
N GLY A 103 17.27 45.82 -47.64
CA GLY A 103 17.56 45.92 -49.07
C GLY A 103 19.06 45.87 -49.31
N ARG A 104 19.49 45.09 -50.31
CA ARG A 104 20.78 45.21 -51.00
C ARG A 104 20.62 44.68 -52.42
N GLN A 105 20.73 45.62 -53.36
CA GLN A 105 21.24 45.58 -54.74
C GLN A 105 20.78 44.44 -55.64
#